data_AF-A0A9E3RKE4-F1
#
_entry.id   AF-A0A9E3RKE4-F1
#
_cell.length_a   1.000
_cell.length_b   1.000
_cell.length_c   1.000
_cell.angle_alpha   90.00
_cell.angle_beta   90.00
_cell.angle_gamma   90.00
#
_symmetry.space_group_name_H-M   'P 1'
#
loop_
_entity.id
_entity.type
_entity.pdbx_description
1 polymer ?
#
loop_
_entity_poly.entity_id
_entity_poly.type
_entity_poly.pdbx_seq_one_letter_code
_entity_poly.pdbx_strand_id
1 'polypeptide(L)'
;MSLRFFARIAIVALCLGVLGCIIPVPIPGKEKVSDELFGRVIDAQTKAPIEGVKVRVVGYSDSDSEARKAHRPETTTDRDGKFHLPADQHFYLVSFHTPCPIYHFPPTGEHSSTLLLTHPDYETRRVSSFEYAPSGQRDFDIELAPVQ
;
A
#
# COMPACT_ATOMS: atom_id res chain seq x y z
N MET A 1 0.91 58.04 11.90
CA MET A 1 1.32 56.64 11.63
C MET A 1 2.85 56.59 11.74
N SER A 2 3.42 55.85 12.69
CA SER A 2 4.85 56.00 13.05
C SER A 2 5.77 55.16 12.16
N LEU A 3 6.97 55.68 11.89
CA LEU A 3 8.02 55.02 11.09
C LEU A 3 8.35 53.59 11.59
N ARG A 4 8.15 53.34 12.89
CA ARG A 4 8.34 52.03 13.54
C ARG A 4 7.35 50.97 13.05
N PHE A 5 6.17 51.38 12.57
CA PHE A 5 5.14 50.48 12.06
C PHE A 5 5.54 49.89 10.69
N PHE A 6 6.04 50.74 9.79
CA PHE A 6 6.50 50.30 8.47
C PHE A 6 7.73 49.38 8.54
N ALA A 7 8.66 49.66 9.46
CA ALA A 7 9.83 48.80 9.66
C ALA A 7 9.45 47.37 10.08
N ARG A 8 8.41 47.21 10.91
CA ARG A 8 7.94 45.87 11.34
C ARG A 8 7.29 45.08 10.21
N ILE A 9 6.50 45.75 9.37
CA ILE A 9 5.85 45.10 8.21
C ILE A 9 6.90 44.65 7.19
N ALA A 10 7.92 45.47 6.92
CA ALA A 10 9.00 45.12 6.00
C ALA A 10 9.81 43.90 6.46
N ILE A 11 10.07 43.77 7.77
CA ILE A 11 10.80 42.61 8.32
C ILE A 11 9.97 41.33 8.18
N VAL A 12 8.67 41.36 8.49
CA VAL A 12 7.80 40.18 8.35
C VAL A 12 7.69 39.75 6.88
N ALA A 13 7.53 40.70 5.96
CA ALA A 13 7.49 40.42 4.52
C ALA A 13 8.82 39.85 4.00
N LEU A 14 9.95 40.36 4.47
CA LEU A 14 11.28 39.85 4.11
C LEU A 14 11.50 38.45 4.68
N CYS A 15 11.07 38.17 5.92
CA CYS A 15 11.12 36.82 6.48
C CYS A 15 10.25 35.84 5.68
N LEU A 16 9.05 36.23 5.26
CA LEU A 16 8.18 35.38 4.43
C LEU A 16 8.75 35.14 3.01
N GLY A 17 9.42 36.15 2.44
CA GLY A 17 10.01 36.06 1.09
C GLY A 17 11.36 35.33 1.03
N VAL A 18 12.21 35.48 2.05
CA VAL A 18 13.58 34.93 2.05
C VAL A 18 13.65 33.54 2.69
N LEU A 19 12.78 33.21 3.65
CA LEU A 19 12.72 31.86 4.23
C LEU A 19 11.94 30.87 3.37
N GLY A 20 11.49 31.27 2.17
CA GLY A 20 10.79 30.38 1.24
C GLY A 20 9.67 29.65 1.95
N CYS A 21 8.57 30.36 2.26
CA CYS A 21 7.41 29.72 2.87
C CYS A 21 7.01 28.50 2.04
N ILE A 22 7.37 27.32 2.54
CA ILE A 22 6.67 26.07 2.25
C ILE A 22 5.31 26.29 2.89
N ILE A 23 4.41 26.97 2.17
CA ILE A 23 3.00 26.94 2.50
C ILE A 23 2.61 25.51 2.13
N PRO A 24 2.29 24.63 3.10
CA PRO A 24 1.70 23.35 2.77
C PRO A 24 0.34 23.67 2.17
N VAL A 25 0.28 23.88 0.86
CA VAL A 25 -0.98 23.92 0.13
C VAL A 25 -1.49 22.49 0.23
N PRO A 26 -2.65 22.24 0.88
CA PRO A 26 -3.28 20.94 0.80
C PRO A 26 -3.69 20.77 -0.66
N ILE A 27 -2.83 20.12 -1.45
CA ILE A 27 -3.19 19.71 -2.80
C ILE A 27 -4.24 18.62 -2.60
N PRO A 28 -5.50 18.80 -3.02
CA PRO A 28 -6.47 17.73 -3.01
C PRO A 28 -6.01 16.69 -4.03
N GLY A 29 -5.20 15.74 -3.57
CA GLY A 29 -4.80 14.59 -4.34
C GLY A 29 -6.00 13.68 -4.50
N LYS A 30 -6.27 13.23 -5.73
CA LYS A 30 -7.15 12.08 -5.93
C LYS A 30 -6.46 10.89 -5.29
N GLU A 31 -7.04 10.39 -4.21
CA GLU A 31 -6.56 9.16 -3.60
C GLU A 31 -6.75 8.03 -4.60
N LYS A 32 -5.66 7.39 -4.99
CA LYS A 32 -5.74 6.18 -5.80
C LYS A 32 -6.19 5.06 -4.87
N VAL A 33 -7.39 4.57 -5.10
CA VAL A 33 -7.88 3.32 -4.52
C VAL A 33 -7.18 2.18 -5.25
N SER A 34 -6.89 1.08 -4.54
CA SER A 34 -6.39 -0.11 -5.21
C SER A 34 -7.45 -0.75 -6.08
N ASP A 35 -6.97 -1.55 -7.03
CA ASP A 35 -7.84 -2.48 -7.73
C ASP A 35 -8.29 -3.62 -6.79
N GLU A 36 -9.41 -4.24 -7.13
CA GLU A 36 -9.84 -5.51 -6.55
C GLU A 36 -8.84 -6.62 -6.92
N LEU A 37 -8.65 -7.57 -6.00
CA LEU A 37 -7.72 -8.68 -6.20
C LEU A 37 -8.47 -10.01 -6.13
N PHE A 38 -8.29 -10.81 -7.18
CA PHE A 38 -8.81 -12.17 -7.29
C PHE A 38 -7.65 -13.14 -7.42
N GLY A 39 -7.82 -14.34 -6.89
CA GLY A 39 -6.83 -15.39 -7.02
C GLY A 39 -7.33 -16.71 -6.49
N ARG A 40 -6.50 -17.74 -6.65
CA ARG A 40 -6.77 -19.08 -6.16
C ARG A 40 -5.58 -19.62 -5.40
N VAL A 41 -5.83 -20.35 -4.33
CA VAL A 41 -4.80 -21.00 -3.53
C VAL A 41 -4.89 -22.50 -3.76
N ILE A 42 -3.76 -23.10 -4.13
CA ILE A 42 -3.65 -24.52 -4.45
C ILE A 42 -2.52 -25.18 -3.66
N ASP A 43 -2.64 -26.47 -3.42
CA ASP A 43 -1.60 -27.29 -2.81
C ASP A 43 -0.42 -27.47 -3.79
N ALA A 44 0.80 -27.21 -3.32
CA ALA A 44 1.98 -27.25 -4.17
C ALA A 44 2.28 -28.66 -4.72
N GLN A 45 1.91 -29.72 -3.98
CA GLN A 45 2.16 -31.12 -4.34
C GLN A 45 1.03 -31.69 -5.19
N THR A 46 -0.22 -31.54 -4.73
CA THR A 46 -1.38 -32.18 -5.36
C THR A 46 -2.04 -31.31 -6.43
N LYS A 47 -1.73 -30.00 -6.44
CA LYS A 47 -2.41 -28.98 -7.27
C LYS A 47 -3.91 -28.87 -6.99
N ALA A 48 -4.40 -29.48 -5.92
CA ALA A 48 -5.79 -29.37 -5.50
C ALA A 48 -6.06 -27.99 -4.88
N PRO A 49 -7.28 -27.44 -5.02
CA PRO A 49 -7.64 -26.20 -4.35
C PRO A 49 -7.65 -26.37 -2.82
N ILE A 50 -7.28 -25.30 -2.10
CA ILE A 50 -7.28 -25.29 -0.63
C ILE A 50 -8.39 -24.36 -0.13
N GLU A 51 -9.41 -24.93 0.51
CA GLU A 51 -10.47 -24.20 1.22
C GLU A 51 -9.97 -23.64 2.56
N GLY A 52 -10.50 -22.51 3.01
CA GLY A 52 -10.25 -22.04 4.39
C GLY A 52 -8.93 -21.29 4.60
N VAL A 53 -8.18 -20.98 3.55
CA VAL A 53 -6.95 -20.18 3.64
C VAL A 53 -7.31 -18.73 3.91
N LYS A 54 -6.82 -18.18 5.02
CA LYS A 54 -6.96 -16.75 5.31
C LYS A 54 -5.95 -15.97 4.49
N VAL A 55 -6.46 -15.07 3.67
CA VAL A 55 -5.66 -14.17 2.82
C VAL A 55 -5.81 -12.76 3.35
N ARG A 56 -4.71 -12.16 3.82
CA ARG A 56 -4.69 -10.82 4.39
C ARG A 56 -3.67 -9.96 3.64
N VAL A 57 -4.04 -8.73 3.31
CA VAL A 57 -3.05 -7.74 2.85
C VAL A 57 -2.21 -7.28 4.03
N VAL A 58 -0.89 -7.34 3.92
CA VAL A 58 0.04 -6.80 4.91
C VAL A 58 0.95 -5.75 4.28
N GLY A 59 1.13 -4.63 4.99
CA GLY A 59 2.07 -3.59 4.63
C GLY A 59 3.52 -4.05 4.86
N TYR A 60 4.46 -3.38 4.19
CA TYR A 60 5.88 -3.73 4.21
C TYR A 60 6.51 -3.65 5.62
N SER A 61 6.00 -2.80 6.52
CA SER A 61 6.50 -2.70 7.88
C SER A 61 5.58 -3.41 8.88
N ASP A 62 6.14 -4.42 9.57
CA ASP A 62 5.52 -5.08 10.72
C ASP A 62 5.32 -4.12 11.93
N SER A 63 5.86 -2.88 11.85
CA SER A 63 5.69 -1.81 12.83
C SER A 63 4.38 -1.02 12.73
N ASP A 64 3.45 -1.42 11.86
CA ASP A 64 2.15 -0.76 11.79
C ASP A 64 1.39 -0.93 13.12
N SER A 65 0.77 0.16 13.57
CA SER A 65 -0.03 0.15 14.80
C SER A 65 -1.18 -0.86 14.71
N GLU A 66 -1.58 -1.44 15.84
CA GLU A 66 -2.72 -2.37 15.90
C GLU A 66 -4.00 -1.79 15.27
N ALA A 67 -4.20 -0.47 15.39
CA ALA A 67 -5.28 0.25 14.73
C ALA A 67 -5.24 0.14 13.20
N ARG A 68 -4.05 0.18 12.59
CA ARG A 68 -3.87 -0.01 11.13
C ARG A 68 -4.04 -1.46 10.72
N LYS A 69 -3.66 -2.42 11.58
CA LYS A 69 -3.84 -3.85 11.29
C LYS A 69 -5.32 -4.24 11.21
N ALA A 70 -6.18 -3.61 12.01
CA ALA A 70 -7.62 -3.87 12.03
C ALA A 70 -8.37 -3.45 10.76
N HIS A 71 -7.80 -2.51 9.98
CA HIS A 71 -8.40 -1.99 8.75
C HIS A 71 -7.79 -2.62 7.49
N ARG A 72 -7.08 -3.75 7.61
CA ARG A 72 -6.55 -4.42 6.42
C ARG A 72 -7.58 -5.39 5.88
N PRO A 73 -7.85 -5.38 4.57
CA PRO A 73 -8.78 -6.32 3.99
C PRO A 73 -8.27 -7.76 4.21
N GLU A 74 -9.18 -8.60 4.67
CA GLU A 74 -8.98 -10.03 4.91
C GLU A 74 -10.15 -10.79 4.29
N THR A 75 -9.84 -11.94 3.72
CA THR A 75 -10.83 -12.87 3.17
C THR A 75 -10.38 -14.30 3.44
N THR A 76 -11.25 -15.26 3.14
CA THR A 76 -10.96 -16.70 3.27
C THR A 76 -11.28 -17.39 1.94
N THR A 77 -10.45 -18.35 1.53
CA THR A 77 -10.68 -19.10 0.29
C THR A 77 -11.92 -20.00 0.39
N ASP A 78 -12.66 -20.09 -0.70
CA ASP A 78 -13.80 -20.99 -0.85
C ASP A 78 -13.38 -22.44 -1.18
N ARG A 79 -14.35 -23.31 -1.45
CA ARG A 79 -14.14 -24.72 -1.81
C ARG A 79 -13.32 -24.93 -3.09
N ASP A 80 -13.33 -23.95 -3.99
CA ASP A 80 -12.54 -23.98 -5.22
C ASP A 80 -11.16 -23.33 -5.00
N GLY A 81 -10.82 -23.01 -3.74
CA GLY A 81 -9.59 -22.33 -3.35
C GLY A 81 -9.56 -20.86 -3.75
N LYS A 82 -10.68 -20.29 -4.23
CA LYS A 82 -10.73 -18.92 -4.75
C LYS A 82 -10.92 -17.94 -3.62
N PHE A 83 -10.31 -16.77 -3.77
CA PHE A 83 -10.53 -15.64 -2.89
C PHE A 83 -10.79 -14.37 -3.68
N HIS A 84 -11.51 -13.45 -3.03
CA HIS A 84 -11.73 -12.10 -3.51
C HIS A 84 -11.41 -11.13 -2.37
N LEU A 85 -10.43 -10.28 -2.59
CA LEU A 85 -10.11 -9.14 -1.74
C LEU A 85 -10.69 -7.88 -2.42
N PRO A 86 -11.73 -7.27 -1.83
CA PRO A 86 -12.31 -6.07 -2.41
C PRO A 86 -11.30 -4.93 -2.40
N ALA A 87 -11.49 -3.98 -3.31
CA ALA A 87 -10.80 -2.72 -3.28
C ALA A 87 -11.14 -1.99 -1.97
N ASP A 88 -10.23 -2.01 -1.00
CA ASP A 88 -10.40 -1.27 0.25
C ASP A 88 -9.85 0.14 0.10
N GLN A 89 -10.64 1.09 0.58
CA GLN A 89 -10.43 2.51 0.41
C GLN A 89 -9.26 2.95 1.32
N HIS A 90 -8.36 3.76 0.76
CA HIS A 90 -7.35 4.53 1.51
C HIS A 90 -6.11 3.78 2.02
N PHE A 91 -5.44 2.96 1.21
CA PHE A 91 -3.99 2.87 1.39
C PHE A 91 -3.28 3.91 0.54
N TYR A 92 -2.59 4.81 1.24
CA TYR A 92 -1.89 5.91 0.63
C TYR A 92 -0.81 5.40 -0.32
N LEU A 93 -1.05 5.57 -1.61
CA LEU A 93 0.00 5.72 -2.60
C LEU A 93 0.61 7.10 -2.35
N VAL A 94 1.46 7.23 -1.33
CA VAL A 94 2.15 8.50 -1.08
C VAL A 94 3.14 8.72 -2.23
N SER A 95 2.70 9.45 -3.25
CA SER A 95 3.61 10.00 -4.25
C SER A 95 4.32 11.18 -3.61
N PHE A 96 5.58 10.99 -3.24
CA PHE A 96 6.45 12.10 -2.91
C PHE A 96 6.81 12.81 -4.22
N HIS A 97 6.04 13.82 -4.59
CA HIS A 97 6.52 14.84 -5.54
C HIS A 97 7.47 15.76 -4.79
N THR A 98 8.73 15.35 -4.64
CA THR A 98 9.78 16.30 -4.28
C THR A 98 10.12 17.12 -5.52
N PRO A 99 10.00 18.46 -5.49
CA PRO A 99 10.33 19.32 -6.63
C PRO A 99 11.85 19.42 -6.90
N CYS A 100 12.66 18.51 -6.35
CA CYS A 100 14.11 18.51 -6.52
C CYS A 100 14.52 17.59 -7.69
N PRO A 101 15.09 18.12 -8.79
CA PRO A 101 15.44 17.36 -9.99
C PRO A 101 16.67 16.45 -9.84
N ILE A 102 17.25 16.29 -8.65
CA ILE A 102 18.54 15.56 -8.46
C ILE A 102 18.35 14.16 -7.87
N TYR A 103 17.18 13.84 -7.34
CA TYR A 103 16.85 12.46 -6.99
C TYR A 103 15.86 11.93 -8.01
N HIS A 104 16.37 11.28 -9.06
CA HIS A 104 15.59 10.30 -9.79
C HIS A 104 15.29 9.14 -8.83
N PHE A 105 14.32 9.34 -7.94
CA PHE A 105 13.53 8.20 -7.49
C PHE A 105 12.94 7.61 -8.77
N PRO A 106 13.08 6.28 -8.99
CA PRO A 106 12.46 5.65 -10.15
C PRO A 106 11.00 6.10 -10.20
N PRO A 107 10.41 6.26 -11.41
CA PRO A 107 8.99 6.58 -11.53
C PRO A 107 8.25 5.69 -10.53
N THR A 108 7.53 6.32 -9.60
CA THR A 108 6.84 5.64 -8.49
C THR A 108 5.87 4.63 -9.09
N GLY A 109 6.40 3.44 -9.34
CA GLY A 109 5.77 2.31 -9.96
C GLY A 109 5.68 1.25 -8.89
N GLU A 110 4.46 0.77 -8.72
CA GLU A 110 4.10 -0.45 -8.01
C GLU A 110 4.41 -0.46 -6.52
N HIS A 111 3.36 -0.09 -5.80
CA HIS A 111 3.23 -0.27 -4.37
C HIS A 111 3.36 -1.77 -4.04
N SER A 112 4.27 -2.09 -3.13
CA SER A 112 4.44 -3.47 -2.66
C SER A 112 3.44 -3.76 -1.54
N SER A 113 2.27 -4.27 -1.91
CA SER A 113 1.39 -4.98 -0.98
C SER A 113 1.83 -6.44 -0.93
N THR A 114 2.11 -6.94 0.26
CA THR A 114 2.38 -8.36 0.48
C THR A 114 1.09 -9.02 0.90
N LEU A 115 0.74 -10.17 0.32
CA LEU A 115 -0.30 -11.03 0.85
C LEU A 115 0.31 -11.96 1.88
N LEU A 116 -0.33 -12.07 3.04
CA LEU A 116 -0.05 -13.07 4.04
C LEU A 116 -1.13 -14.15 3.96
N LEU A 117 -0.72 -15.37 3.66
CA LEU A 117 -1.58 -16.54 3.58
C LEU A 117 -1.32 -17.41 4.81
N THR A 118 -2.39 -17.77 5.51
CA THR A 118 -2.34 -18.61 6.72
C THR A 118 -3.40 -19.70 6.67
N HIS A 119 -2.99 -20.92 7.00
CA HIS A 119 -3.85 -22.10 7.12
C HIS A 119 -3.24 -23.04 8.17
N PRO A 120 -4.03 -23.78 8.98
CA PRO A 120 -3.49 -24.66 10.01
C PRO A 120 -2.57 -25.78 9.46
N ASP A 121 -2.92 -26.34 8.31
CA ASP A 121 -2.22 -27.50 7.71
C ASP A 121 -1.12 -27.13 6.69
N TYR A 122 -0.92 -25.83 6.42
CA TYR A 122 0.06 -25.36 5.43
C TYR A 122 1.03 -24.33 6.02
N GLU A 123 2.21 -24.25 5.44
CA GLU A 123 3.18 -23.22 5.80
C GLU A 123 2.64 -21.82 5.53
N THR A 124 2.93 -20.89 6.44
CA THR A 124 2.59 -19.47 6.26
C THR A 124 3.41 -18.91 5.11
N ARG A 125 2.74 -18.36 4.09
CA ARG A 125 3.40 -17.78 2.90
C ARG A 125 3.17 -16.28 2.82
N ARG A 126 4.24 -15.54 2.52
CA ARG A 126 4.20 -14.13 2.13
C ARG A 126 4.40 -14.04 0.62
N VAL A 127 3.47 -13.42 -0.10
CA VAL A 127 3.52 -13.25 -1.57
C VAL A 127 3.58 -11.77 -1.89
N SER A 128 4.61 -11.34 -2.61
CA SER A 128 4.77 -9.93 -2.98
C SER A 128 3.95 -9.56 -4.21
N SER A 129 3.57 -8.29 -4.36
CA SER A 129 2.79 -7.80 -5.53
C SER A 129 3.43 -8.09 -6.88
N PHE A 130 4.75 -8.13 -6.94
CA PHE A 130 5.49 -8.49 -8.15
C PHE A 130 5.27 -9.93 -8.59
N GLU A 131 4.87 -10.81 -7.67
CA GLU A 131 4.68 -12.23 -7.93
C GLU A 131 3.24 -12.54 -8.37
N TYR A 132 2.25 -11.79 -7.89
CA TYR A 132 0.84 -12.05 -8.18
C TYR A 132 0.20 -11.15 -9.24
N ALA A 133 0.81 -10.02 -9.62
CA ALA A 133 0.25 -9.12 -10.62
C ALA A 133 1.26 -8.73 -11.72
N PRO A 134 1.83 -9.69 -12.49
CA PRO A 134 2.58 -9.34 -13.68
C PRO A 134 1.66 -8.57 -14.64
N SER A 135 1.90 -7.27 -14.79
CA SER A 135 1.18 -6.28 -15.61
C SER A 135 -0.12 -6.78 -16.28
N GLY A 136 -1.25 -6.67 -15.58
CA GLY A 136 -2.60 -6.83 -16.16
C GLY A 136 -3.28 -8.19 -15.97
N GLN A 137 -2.63 -9.17 -15.36
CA GLN A 137 -3.28 -10.44 -15.00
C GLN A 137 -4.08 -10.29 -13.69
N ARG A 138 -5.39 -10.56 -13.74
CA ARG A 138 -6.32 -10.42 -12.60
C ARG A 138 -6.58 -11.71 -11.82
N ASP A 139 -6.17 -12.85 -12.36
CA ASP A 139 -6.33 -14.18 -11.76
C ASP A 139 -5.00 -14.93 -11.80
N PHE A 140 -4.55 -15.41 -10.64
CA PHE A 140 -3.31 -16.17 -10.48
C PHE A 140 -3.48 -17.26 -9.43
N ASP A 141 -2.66 -18.30 -9.55
CA ASP A 141 -2.58 -19.38 -8.59
C ASP A 141 -1.42 -19.13 -7.60
N ILE A 142 -1.70 -19.21 -6.31
CA ILE A 142 -0.70 -19.23 -5.24
C ILE A 142 -0.59 -20.67 -4.73
N GLU A 143 0.62 -21.21 -4.72
CA GLU A 143 0.87 -22.54 -4.18
C GLU A 143 1.17 -22.49 -2.67
N LEU A 144 0.68 -23.43 -1.87
CA LEU A 144 1.10 -23.60 -0.48
C LEU A 144 1.71 -24.99 -0.26
N ALA A 145 2.81 -25.02 0.49
CA ALA A 145 3.43 -26.27 0.92
C ALA A 145 2.81 -26.74 2.24
N PRO A 146 2.48 -28.03 2.39
CA PRO A 146 2.00 -28.57 3.66
C PRO A 146 3.10 -28.49 4.73
N VAL A 147 2.70 -28.32 5.99
CA VAL A 147 3.65 -28.38 7.12
C VAL A 147 4.20 -29.81 7.23
N GLN A 148 5.52 -29.96 7.27
CA GLN A 148 6.21 -31.26 7.43
C GLN A 148 6.11 -31.81 8.85
#